data_AF-A0A9D0H055-F1
#
_entry.id   AF-A0A9D0H055-F1
#
_cell.length_a   1.000
_cell.length_b   1.000
_cell.length_c   1.000
_cell.angle_alpha   90.00
_cell.angle_beta   90.00
_cell.angle_gamma   90.00
#
_symmetry.space_group_name_H-M   'P 1'
#
loop_
_entity.id
_entity.type
_entity.pdbx_description
1 polymer ?
#
loop_
_entity_poly.entity_id
_entity_poly.type
_entity_poly.pdbx_seq_one_letter_code
_entity_poly.pdbx_strand_id
1 'polypeptide(L)'
;MKNLEKLLRAYGIGLNYFDEDDPEADLLFVYRTELEKSKRFLTSSQLEKLQEYDLKALELYEKYKNFKTEAVDWLKETVKIFKSDLSPQLK
;
A
#
# COMPACT_ATOMS: atom_id res chain seq x y z
N MET A 1 7.35 -7.01 -18.12
CA MET A 1 6.81 -6.81 -16.76
C MET A 1 5.45 -6.13 -16.89
N LYS A 2 4.43 -6.58 -16.14
CA LYS A 2 3.14 -5.87 -16.09
C LYS A 2 3.43 -4.41 -15.69
N ASN A 3 2.87 -3.45 -16.42
CA ASN A 3 3.24 -2.03 -16.33
C ASN A 3 3.13 -1.53 -14.87
N LEU A 4 4.26 -1.15 -14.24
CA LEU A 4 4.33 -0.68 -12.84
C LEU A 4 3.38 0.50 -12.58
N GLU A 5 3.15 1.33 -13.59
CA GLU A 5 2.20 2.44 -13.50
C GLU A 5 0.76 1.95 -13.31
N LYS A 6 0.38 0.84 -13.95
CA LYS A 6 -0.94 0.24 -13.77
C LYS A 6 -1.10 -0.33 -12.35
N LEU A 7 -0.06 -0.96 -11.81
CA LEU A 7 -0.06 -1.46 -10.43
C LEU A 7 -0.19 -0.32 -9.43
N LEU A 8 0.61 0.74 -9.61
CA LEU A 8 0.55 1.94 -8.77
C LEU A 8 -0.83 2.61 -8.83
N ARG A 9 -1.42 2.68 -10.03
CA ARG A 9 -2.77 3.22 -10.21
C ARG A 9 -3.83 2.34 -9.53
N ALA A 10 -3.75 1.02 -9.69
CA ALA A 10 -4.70 0.10 -9.07
C ALA A 10 -4.63 0.17 -7.53
N TYR A 11 -3.41 0.18 -6.99
CA TYR A 11 -3.18 0.36 -5.55
C TYR A 11 -3.76 1.68 -5.04
N GLY A 12 -3.48 2.80 -5.73
CA GLY A 12 -4.04 4.10 -5.37
C GLY A 12 -5.57 4.16 -5.48
N ILE A 13 -6.17 3.49 -6.48
CA ILE A 13 -7.63 3.36 -6.59
C ILE A 13 -8.20 2.57 -5.41
N GLY A 14 -7.63 1.42 -5.08
CA GLY A 14 -8.07 0.61 -3.93
C GLY A 14 -8.13 1.41 -2.63
N LEU A 15 -7.08 2.18 -2.35
CA LEU A 15 -7.08 3.07 -1.17
C LEU A 15 -8.11 4.20 -1.24
N ASN A 16 -8.45 4.69 -2.43
CA ASN A 16 -9.44 5.74 -2.60
C ASN A 16 -10.88 5.27 -2.35
N TYR A 17 -11.15 4.00 -2.61
CA TYR A 17 -12.47 3.38 -2.46
C TYR A 17 -12.49 2.29 -1.38
N PHE A 18 -11.51 2.33 -0.47
CA PHE A 18 -11.36 1.32 0.58
C PHE A 18 -12.64 1.20 1.42
N ASP A 19 -13.03 -0.04 1.66
CA ASP A 19 -14.12 -0.47 2.52
C ASP A 19 -13.59 -1.56 3.46
N GLU A 20 -14.01 -1.57 4.73
CA GLU A 20 -13.55 -2.58 5.69
C GLU A 20 -13.96 -4.02 5.35
N ASP A 21 -14.95 -4.23 4.47
CA ASP A 21 -15.38 -5.53 4.00
C ASP A 21 -14.95 -5.79 2.53
N ASP A 22 -13.94 -5.07 2.04
CA ASP A 22 -13.45 -5.16 0.66
C ASP A 22 -12.92 -6.58 0.33
N PRO A 23 -13.58 -7.32 -0.59
CA PRO A 23 -13.15 -8.66 -0.98
C PRO A 23 -11.89 -8.64 -1.87
N GLU A 24 -11.45 -7.48 -2.35
CA GLU A 24 -10.23 -7.33 -3.18
C GLU A 24 -8.97 -7.06 -2.35
N ALA A 25 -9.07 -7.06 -1.02
CA ALA A 25 -7.99 -6.95 -0.04
C ALA A 25 -6.68 -7.66 -0.44
N ASP A 26 -6.77 -8.97 -0.74
CA ASP A 26 -5.62 -9.81 -1.09
C ASP A 26 -4.94 -9.34 -2.39
N LEU A 27 -5.74 -8.91 -3.36
CA LEU A 27 -5.24 -8.45 -4.65
C LEU A 27 -4.50 -7.13 -4.50
N LEU A 28 -5.03 -6.21 -3.69
CA LEU A 28 -4.39 -4.93 -3.37
C LEU A 28 -3.05 -5.15 -2.65
N PHE A 29 -3.00 -6.11 -1.73
CA PHE A 29 -1.75 -6.49 -1.04
C PHE A 29 -0.70 -7.01 -2.03
N VAL A 30 -1.09 -7.87 -2.98
CA VAL A 30 -0.20 -8.34 -4.05
C VAL A 30 0.33 -7.16 -4.86
N TYR A 31 -0.52 -6.20 -5.25
CA TYR A 31 -0.09 -5.03 -5.99
C TYR A 31 0.95 -4.20 -5.23
N ARG A 32 0.72 -3.93 -3.94
CA ARG A 32 1.68 -3.19 -3.12
C ARG A 32 3.00 -3.93 -2.94
N THR A 33 2.95 -5.24 -2.74
CA THR A 33 4.15 -6.08 -2.59
C THR A 33 5.00 -6.09 -3.86
N GLU A 34 4.37 -6.18 -5.04
CA GLU A 34 5.09 -6.13 -6.32
C GLU A 34 5.70 -4.75 -6.60
N LEU A 35 5.02 -3.68 -6.18
CA LEU A 35 5.57 -2.31 -6.21
C LEU A 35 6.81 -2.21 -5.32
N GLU A 36 6.81 -2.84 -4.15
CA GLU A 36 7.97 -2.84 -3.24
C GLU A 36 9.19 -3.54 -3.85
N LYS A 37 9.00 -4.78 -4.32
CA LYS A 37 10.08 -5.55 -4.95
C LYS A 37 10.69 -4.83 -6.16
N SER A 38 9.88 -4.01 -6.83
CA SER A 38 10.26 -3.28 -8.04
C SER A 38 10.59 -1.80 -7.76
N LYS A 39 10.64 -1.36 -6.51
CA LYS A 39 10.74 0.06 -6.11
C LYS A 39 11.91 0.79 -6.75
N ARG A 40 13.06 0.13 -6.89
CA ARG A 40 14.26 0.67 -7.56
C ARG A 40 14.07 1.03 -9.05
N PHE A 41 13.01 0.53 -9.68
CA PHE A 41 12.67 0.79 -11.08
C PHE A 41 11.58 1.86 -11.23
N LEU A 42 11.02 2.37 -10.12
CA LEU A 42 10.07 3.47 -10.15
C LEU A 42 10.80 4.80 -10.35
N THR A 43 10.19 5.68 -11.14
CA THR A 43 10.64 7.07 -11.26
C THR A 43 10.42 7.84 -9.96
N SER A 44 11.09 8.97 -9.77
CA SER A 44 10.91 9.83 -8.59
C SER A 44 9.44 10.21 -8.34
N SER A 45 8.72 10.61 -9.39
CA SER A 45 7.29 10.94 -9.27
C SER A 45 6.42 9.73 -8.90
N GLN A 46 6.78 8.53 -9.35
CA GLN A 46 6.08 7.31 -8.95
C GLN A 46 6.39 6.91 -7.51
N LEU A 47 7.61 7.14 -7.05
CA LEU A 47 8.02 6.92 -5.66
C LEU A 47 7.28 7.88 -4.71
N GLU A 48 7.18 9.16 -5.08
CA GLU A 48 6.41 10.16 -4.33
C GLU A 48 4.94 9.73 -4.19
N LYS A 49 4.30 9.34 -5.30
CA LYS A 49 2.92 8.83 -5.28
C LYS A 49 2.77 7.57 -4.44
N LEU A 50 3.71 6.63 -4.52
CA LEU A 50 3.67 5.42 -3.70
C LEU A 50 3.73 5.77 -2.21
N GLN A 51 4.58 6.74 -1.84
CA GLN A 51 4.69 7.22 -0.47
C GLN A 51 3.41 7.92 0.00
N GLU A 52 2.77 8.75 -0.84
CA GLU A 52 1.47 9.35 -0.55
C GLU A 52 0.39 8.29 -0.27
N TYR A 53 0.35 7.24 -1.10
CA TYR A 53 -0.57 6.12 -0.93
C TYR A 53 -0.28 5.31 0.33
N ASP A 54 0.98 5.05 0.65
CA ASP A 54 1.35 4.35 1.87
C ASP A 54 0.97 5.13 3.15
N LEU A 55 1.10 6.46 3.13
CA LEU A 55 0.61 7.33 4.21
C LEU A 55 -0.91 7.22 4.36
N LYS A 56 -1.64 7.22 3.25
CA LYS A 56 -3.10 7.01 3.28
C LYS A 56 -3.47 5.63 3.83
N ALA A 57 -2.73 4.58 3.47
CA ALA A 57 -2.92 3.24 4.03
C ALA A 57 -2.73 3.23 5.56
N LEU A 58 -1.74 3.96 6.06
CA LEU A 58 -1.55 4.15 7.50
C LEU A 58 -2.74 4.84 8.17
N GLU A 59 -3.24 5.93 7.60
CA GLU A 59 -4.41 6.65 8.12
C GLU A 59 -5.65 5.74 8.17
N LEU A 60 -5.91 5.00 7.10
CA LEU A 60 -7.02 4.04 7.04
C LEU A 60 -6.85 2.93 8.08
N TYR A 61 -5.65 2.36 8.21
CA TYR A 61 -5.39 1.36 9.22
C TYR A 61 -5.71 1.87 10.62
N GLU A 62 -5.20 3.05 10.99
CA GLU A 62 -5.43 3.63 12.31
C GLU A 62 -6.93 3.87 12.61
N LYS A 63 -7.69 4.24 11.58
CA LYS A 63 -9.15 4.42 11.68
C LYS A 63 -9.89 3.10 11.90
N TYR A 64 -9.46 2.02 11.24
CA TYR A 64 -10.23 0.77 11.14
C TYR A 64 -9.64 -0.42 11.91
N LYS A 65 -8.45 -0.30 12.52
CA LYS A 65 -7.69 -1.39 13.18
C LYS A 65 -8.42 -2.22 14.25
N ASN A 66 -9.57 -1.75 14.73
CA ASN A 66 -10.38 -2.47 15.72
C ASN A 66 -11.40 -3.42 15.07
N PHE A 67 -11.59 -3.34 13.76
CA PHE A 67 -12.38 -4.30 12.99
C PHE A 67 -11.54 -5.54 12.68
N LYS A 68 -12.22 -6.69 12.60
CA LYS A 68 -11.60 -7.99 12.36
C LYS A 68 -11.98 -8.48 10.96
N THR A 69 -11.42 -7.81 9.95
CA THR A 69 -11.69 -8.09 8.55
C THR A 69 -10.38 -8.24 7.77
N GLU A 70 -10.41 -9.01 6.68
CA GLU A 70 -9.26 -9.20 5.79
C GLU A 70 -8.79 -7.87 5.17
N ALA A 71 -9.73 -6.95 4.91
CA ALA A 71 -9.45 -5.59 4.47
C ALA A 71 -8.52 -4.85 5.46
N VAL A 72 -8.78 -4.96 6.76
CA VAL A 72 -7.98 -4.29 7.79
C VAL A 72 -6.64 -5.00 8.00
N ASP A 73 -6.60 -6.33 7.86
CA ASP A 73 -5.35 -7.09 7.96
C ASP A 73 -4.39 -6.77 6.81
N TRP A 74 -4.87 -6.55 5.58
CA TRP A 74 -3.97 -6.13 4.49
C TRP A 74 -3.43 -4.72 4.72
N LEU A 75 -4.24 -3.79 5.24
CA LEU A 75 -3.78 -2.44 5.60
C LEU A 75 -2.65 -2.53 6.62
N LYS A 76 -2.79 -3.40 7.63
CA LYS A 76 -1.76 -3.66 8.63
C LYS A 76 -0.45 -4.15 8.01
N GLU A 77 -0.50 -5.11 7.08
CA GLU A 77 0.70 -5.62 6.40
C GLU A 77 1.34 -4.56 5.48
N THR A 78 0.52 -3.78 4.77
CA THR A 78 1.00 -2.66 3.93
C THR A 78 1.72 -1.60 4.75
N VAL A 79 1.15 -1.22 5.90
CA VAL A 79 1.77 -0.29 6.84
C VAL A 79 3.09 -0.82 7.38
N LYS A 80 3.21 -2.13 7.62
CA LYS A 80 4.49 -2.74 8.03
C LYS A 80 5.55 -2.59 6.95
N ILE A 81 5.20 -2.86 5.69
CA ILE A 81 6.11 -2.69 4.54
C ILE A 81 6.59 -1.24 4.46
N PHE A 82 5.67 -0.29 4.54
CA PHE A 82 6.00 1.14 4.51
C PHE A 82 6.93 1.54 5.68
N LYS A 83 6.63 1.08 6.90
CA LYS A 83 7.43 1.42 8.08
C LYS A 83 8.81 0.74 8.09
N SER A 84 8.96 -0.46 7.54
CA SER A 84 10.28 -1.11 7.45
C SER A 84 11.24 -0.31 6.57
N ASP A 85 10.72 0.40 5.58
CA ASP A 85 11.50 1.24 4.66
C ASP A 85 11.88 2.61 5.22
N LEU A 86 11.24 3.05 6.31
CA LEU A 86 11.65 4.25 7.04
C LEU A 86 12.87 3.97 7.95
N SER A 87 13.11 2.70 8.28
CA SER A 87 14.17 2.23 9.19
C SER A 87 15.63 2.42 8.71
N PRO A 88 15.95 2.56 7.40
CA PRO A 88 17.30 2.91 6.96
C PRO A 88 17.58 4.43 6.90
N GLN A 89 16.56 5.29 6.99
CA GLN A 89 16.71 6.75 6.84
C GLN A 89 16.67 7.51 8.17
N LEU A 90 16.39 6.81 9.28
CA LEU A 90 16.37 7.34 10.65
C LEU A 90 17.42 6.68 11.57
N LYS A 91 18.40 5.98 10.99
CA LYS A 91 19.59 5.45 11.69
C LYS A 91 20.85 6.11 11.16
#